data_AF-A0A817MTV9-F1
#
_entry.id   AF-A0A817MTV9-F1
#
_cell.length_a   1.000
_cell.length_b   1.000
_cell.length_c   1.000
_cell.angle_alpha   90.00
_cell.angle_beta   90.00
_cell.angle_gamma   90.00
#
_symmetry.space_group_name_H-M   'P 1'
#
loop_
_entity.id
_entity.type
_entity.pdbx_description
1 polymer ?
#
loop_
_entity_poly.entity_id
_entity_poly.type
_entity_poly.pdbx_seq_one_letter_code
_entity_poly.pdbx_strand_id
1 'polypeptide(L)'
;MKSTVGSYKVTGLHNGATYFFTVVTIPETGPAQKTPQIMVTLPQRTGPQPRQLGLLINDNDPDSVILGEYYRRRRNIPLENIVHLNISKVIQLSRAEFQPLKVQVDSMLSETVQALAIAWTMPSR
;
A
#
# COMPACT_ATOMS: atom_id res chain seq x y z
N MET A 1 -28.45 37.35 12.20
CA MET A 1 -28.18 35.91 12.38
C MET A 1 -26.73 35.64 12.00
N LYS A 2 -25.93 35.03 12.88
CA LYS A 2 -24.51 34.74 12.59
C LYS A 2 -24.42 33.40 11.86
N SER A 3 -24.06 33.41 10.58
CA SER A 3 -23.65 32.18 9.88
C SER A 3 -22.21 31.85 10.28
N THR A 4 -22.01 30.73 10.95
CA THR A 4 -20.67 30.21 11.26
C THR A 4 -20.22 29.35 10.09
N VAL A 5 -19.10 29.70 9.46
CA VAL A 5 -18.46 28.83 8.45
C VAL A 5 -17.86 27.64 9.19
N GLY A 6 -18.39 26.45 8.93
CA GLY A 6 -17.87 25.18 9.46
C GLY A 6 -17.32 24.31 8.33
N SER A 7 -16.33 23.48 8.64
CA SER A 7 -15.85 22.43 7.75
C SER A 7 -16.26 21.06 8.31
N TYR A 8 -16.58 20.12 7.43
CA TYR A 8 -16.90 18.74 7.80
C TYR A 8 -15.88 17.79 7.17
N LYS A 9 -15.22 16.98 8.00
CA LYS A 9 -14.24 15.99 7.53
C LYS A 9 -14.95 14.67 7.27
N VAL A 10 -14.95 14.24 6.01
CA VAL A 10 -15.45 12.92 5.60
C VAL A 10 -14.30 11.93 5.59
N THR A 11 -14.43 10.80 6.29
CA THR A 11 -13.45 9.71 6.33
C THR A 11 -14.02 8.43 5.72
N GLY A 12 -13.16 7.47 5.36
CA GLY A 12 -13.59 6.18 4.81
C GLY A 12 -13.89 6.19 3.31
N LEU A 13 -13.53 7.26 2.60
CA LEU A 13 -13.64 7.32 1.15
C LEU A 13 -12.60 6.43 0.48
N HIS A 14 -12.98 5.79 -0.62
CA HIS A 14 -12.14 4.89 -1.38
C HIS A 14 -11.41 5.63 -2.50
N ASN A 15 -10.10 5.38 -2.63
CA ASN A 15 -9.29 5.93 -3.71
C ASN A 15 -9.90 5.55 -5.06
N GLY A 16 -9.87 6.48 -6.01
CA GLY A 16 -10.38 6.22 -7.35
C GLY A 16 -11.90 6.28 -7.52
N ALA A 17 -12.65 6.37 -6.42
CA ALA A 17 -14.08 6.59 -6.47
C ALA A 17 -14.40 8.09 -6.60
N THR A 18 -15.51 8.37 -7.28
CA THR A 18 -16.08 9.70 -7.40
C THR A 18 -17.25 9.83 -6.42
N TYR A 19 -17.23 10.88 -5.62
CA TYR A 19 -18.25 11.18 -4.62
C TYR A 19 -18.97 12.50 -4.95
N PHE A 20 -20.26 12.54 -4.65
CA PHE A 20 -21.09 13.74 -4.78
C PHE A 20 -21.52 14.21 -3.39
N PHE A 21 -21.28 15.48 -3.09
CA PHE A 21 -21.64 16.10 -1.81
C PHE A 21 -22.64 17.22 -2.04
N THR A 22 -23.68 17.27 -1.21
CA THR A 22 -24.58 18.42 -1.08
C THR A 22 -24.65 18.80 0.39
N VAL A 23 -24.74 20.09 0.67
CA VAL A 23 -25.00 20.59 2.01
C VAL A 23 -26.44 21.06 2.05
N VAL A 24 -27.17 20.61 3.06
CA VAL A 24 -28.54 21.05 3.30
C VAL A 24 -28.55 21.91 4.55
N THR A 25 -28.99 23.16 4.43
CA THR A 25 -29.27 24.03 5.56
C THR A 25 -30.74 23.85 5.96
N ILE A 26 -30.98 23.59 7.24
CA ILE A 26 -32.32 23.39 7.79
C ILE A 26 -32.56 24.55 8.76
N PRO A 27 -33.34 25.58 8.38
CA PRO A 27 -33.66 26.70 9.26
C PRO A 27 -34.74 26.30 10.29
N GLU A 28 -34.83 27.07 11.39
CA GLU A 28 -35.89 26.89 12.41
C GLU A 28 -37.30 27.12 11.84
N THR A 29 -37.42 27.98 10.82
CA THR A 29 -38.67 28.28 10.12
C THR A 29 -38.42 28.34 8.60
N GLY A 30 -39.30 27.70 7.82
CA GLY A 30 -39.25 27.70 6.36
C GLY A 30 -38.61 26.45 5.76
N PRO A 31 -38.52 26.37 4.42
CA PRO A 31 -38.02 25.18 3.73
C PRO A 31 -36.49 25.06 3.83
N ALA A 32 -36.01 23.81 3.88
CA ALA A 32 -34.59 23.51 3.81
C ALA A 32 -33.99 23.95 2.46
N GLN A 33 -32.78 24.50 2.49
CA GLN A 33 -32.07 24.95 1.28
C GLN A 33 -30.90 24.02 1.00
N LYS A 34 -30.74 23.62 -0.26
CA LYS A 34 -29.65 22.73 -0.70
C LYS A 34 -28.62 23.52 -1.49
N THR A 35 -27.34 23.22 -1.28
CA THR A 35 -26.26 23.75 -2.14
C THR A 35 -26.19 22.99 -3.47
N PRO A 36 -25.56 23.58 -4.50
CA PRO A 36 -25.15 22.83 -5.68
C PRO A 36 -24.32 21.60 -5.27
N GLN A 37 -24.54 20.50 -5.98
CA GLN A 37 -23.77 19.27 -5.79
C GLN A 37 -22.32 19.48 -6.23
N ILE A 38 -21.37 19.06 -5.38
CA ILE A 38 -19.94 19.12 -5.66
C ILE A 38 -19.45 17.71 -5.92
N MET A 39 -18.74 17.51 -7.03
CA MET A 39 -18.11 16.25 -7.39
C MET A 39 -16.65 16.24 -6.94
N VAL A 40 -16.25 15.19 -6.22
CA VAL A 40 -14.86 14.99 -5.77
C VAL A 40 -14.41 13.60 -6.21
N THR A 41 -13.39 13.53 -7.06
CA THR A 41 -12.71 12.28 -7.43
C THR A 41 -11.44 12.15 -6.63
N LEU A 42 -11.30 11.05 -5.88
CA LEU A 42 -10.08 10.79 -5.12
C LEU A 42 -8.99 10.26 -6.05
N PRO A 43 -7.74 10.75 -5.92
CA PRO A 43 -6.64 10.23 -6.72
C PRO A 43 -6.47 8.73 -6.49
N GLN A 44 -6.25 8.00 -7.58
CA GLN A 44 -5.84 6.61 -7.50
C GLN A 44 -4.47 6.56 -6.80
N ARG A 45 -4.33 5.76 -5.74
CA ARG A 45 -2.99 5.45 -5.22
C ARG A 45 -2.27 4.64 -6.30
N THR A 46 -1.22 5.22 -6.88
CA THR A 46 -0.38 4.52 -7.84
C THR A 46 0.59 3.61 -7.07
N GLY A 47 0.41 2.30 -7.22
CA GLY A 47 1.28 1.27 -6.64
C GLY A 47 0.54 0.24 -5.78
N PRO A 48 1.17 -0.93 -5.54
CA PRO A 48 0.56 -2.02 -4.77
C PRO A 48 0.27 -1.60 -3.33
N GLN A 49 -0.90 -1.98 -2.83
CA GLN A 49 -1.24 -1.87 -1.42
C GLN A 49 -0.34 -2.78 -0.57
N PRO A 50 -0.25 -2.57 0.76
CA PRO A 50 0.62 -3.39 1.59
C PRO A 50 0.36 -4.90 1.49
N ARG A 51 -0.90 -5.32 1.39
CA ARG A 51 -1.31 -6.73 1.18
C ARG A 51 -0.98 -7.27 -0.23
N GLN A 52 -0.67 -6.39 -1.16
CA GLN A 52 -0.31 -6.73 -2.55
C GLN A 52 1.21 -6.70 -2.76
N LEU A 53 1.98 -6.45 -1.71
CA LEU A 53 3.43 -6.37 -1.79
C LEU A 53 4.03 -7.57 -1.03
N GLY A 54 4.82 -8.38 -1.73
CA GLY A 54 5.68 -9.40 -1.14
C GLY A 54 7.05 -8.80 -0.81
N LEU A 55 7.66 -9.21 0.29
CA LEU A 55 8.99 -8.76 0.70
C LEU A 55 9.93 -9.97 0.83
N LEU A 56 11.02 -9.97 0.09
CA LEU A 56 12.07 -10.99 0.19
C LEU A 56 13.20 -10.51 1.11
N ILE A 57 13.54 -11.32 2.10
CA ILE A 57 14.62 -11.09 3.06
C ILE A 57 15.61 -12.25 2.95
N ASN A 58 16.90 -11.97 2.82
CA ASN A 58 17.94 -13.00 2.91
C ASN A 58 18.49 -13.07 4.34
N ASP A 59 18.18 -14.12 5.08
CA ASP A 59 18.61 -14.27 6.47
C ASP A 59 20.11 -14.51 6.61
N ASN A 60 20.79 -14.94 5.55
CA ASN A 60 22.24 -15.03 5.50
C ASN A 60 22.94 -13.67 5.32
N ASP A 61 22.18 -12.57 5.15
CA ASP A 61 22.70 -11.21 5.04
C ASP A 61 22.11 -10.31 6.13
N PRO A 62 22.84 -10.04 7.23
CA PRO A 62 22.33 -9.23 8.35
C PRO A 62 21.79 -7.86 7.92
N ASP A 63 22.37 -7.26 6.88
CA ASP A 63 21.90 -6.00 6.33
C ASP A 63 20.53 -6.13 5.64
N SER A 64 20.27 -7.26 4.96
CA SER A 64 18.99 -7.58 4.34
C SER A 64 17.90 -7.72 5.41
N VAL A 65 18.21 -8.36 6.53
CA VAL A 65 17.30 -8.52 7.68
C VAL A 65 16.92 -7.14 8.25
N ILE A 66 17.90 -6.27 8.51
CA ILE A 66 17.67 -4.93 9.06
C ILE A 66 16.83 -4.08 8.09
N LEU A 67 17.22 -4.06 6.80
CA LEU A 67 16.53 -3.29 5.78
C LEU A 67 15.11 -3.82 5.53
N GLY A 68 14.95 -5.14 5.54
CA GLY A 68 13.66 -5.82 5.39
C GLY A 68 12.69 -5.44 6.50
N GLU A 69 13.13 -5.53 7.77
CA GLU A 69 12.30 -5.12 8.91
C GLU A 69 11.91 -3.65 8.85
N TYR A 70 12.86 -2.78 8.49
CA TYR A 70 12.58 -1.36 8.28
C TYR A 70 11.53 -1.13 7.17
N TYR A 71 11.69 -1.78 6.02
CA TYR A 71 10.81 -1.61 4.87
C TYR A 71 9.40 -2.16 5.13
N ARG A 72 9.31 -3.31 5.79
CA ARG A 72 8.06 -3.91 6.27
C ARG A 72 7.27 -2.92 7.12
N ARG A 73 7.91 -2.33 8.13
CA ARG A 73 7.27 -1.35 9.03
C ARG A 73 6.86 -0.08 8.30
N ARG A 74 7.74 0.47 7.45
CA ARG A 74 7.47 1.71 6.72
C ARG A 74 6.32 1.56 5.71
N ARG A 75 6.11 0.37 5.17
CA ARG A 75 5.07 0.09 4.16
C ARG A 75 3.87 -0.69 4.71
N ASN A 76 3.86 -1.03 6.00
CA ASN A 76 2.85 -1.86 6.67
C ASN A 76 2.63 -3.22 5.97
N ILE A 77 3.71 -3.84 5.49
CA ILE A 77 3.63 -5.13 4.79
C ILE A 77 3.24 -6.19 5.84
N PRO A 78 2.17 -6.97 5.60
CA PRO A 78 1.77 -8.05 6.49
C PRO A 78 2.84 -9.13 6.60
N LEU A 79 2.92 -9.81 7.74
CA LEU A 79 3.91 -10.87 7.96
C LEU A 79 3.70 -12.03 6.99
N GLU A 80 2.45 -12.31 6.60
CA GLU A 80 2.11 -13.35 5.62
C GLU A 80 2.69 -13.11 4.22
N ASN A 81 3.12 -11.88 3.93
CA ASN A 81 3.71 -11.51 2.65
C ASN A 81 5.25 -11.46 2.67
N ILE A 82 5.87 -11.96 3.74
CA ILE A 82 7.33 -11.95 3.89
C ILE A 82 7.86 -13.34 3.64
N VAL A 83 8.84 -13.42 2.74
CA VAL A 83 9.53 -14.66 2.43
C VAL A 83 10.98 -14.51 2.86
N HIS A 84 11.36 -15.37 3.80
CA HIS A 84 12.74 -15.51 4.26
C HIS A 84 13.47 -16.51 3.37
N LEU A 85 14.64 -16.11 2.89
CA LEU A 85 15.51 -16.87 2.02
C LEU A 85 16.83 -17.14 2.73
N ASN A 86 17.40 -18.31 2.49
CA ASN A 86 18.73 -18.68 2.98
C ASN A 86 19.64 -18.91 1.77
N ILE A 87 20.09 -17.82 1.14
CA ILE A 87 20.95 -17.90 -0.05
C ILE A 87 22.32 -17.29 0.22
N SER A 88 23.34 -17.81 -0.44
CA SER A 88 24.69 -17.22 -0.41
C SER A 88 24.62 -15.76 -0.88
N LYS A 89 25.46 -14.89 -0.31
CA LYS A 89 25.59 -13.49 -0.71
C LYS A 89 26.30 -13.40 -2.07
N VAL A 90 25.60 -13.78 -3.13
CA VAL A 90 26.06 -13.71 -4.51
C VAL A 90 25.48 -12.46 -5.17
N ILE A 91 26.31 -11.78 -5.96
CA ILE A 91 25.90 -10.59 -6.72
C ILE A 91 25.02 -10.94 -7.92
N GLN A 92 25.02 -12.21 -8.36
CA GLN A 92 24.21 -12.72 -9.46
C GLN A 92 23.86 -14.19 -9.20
N LEU A 93 22.62 -14.56 -9.53
CA LEU A 93 22.16 -15.94 -9.61
C LEU A 93 22.06 -16.34 -11.08
N SER A 94 22.58 -17.49 -11.45
CA SER A 94 22.29 -18.05 -12.77
C SER A 94 20.81 -18.42 -12.88
N ARG A 95 20.32 -18.56 -14.12
CA ARG A 95 18.93 -18.98 -14.35
C ARG A 95 18.59 -20.32 -13.68
N ALA A 96 19.55 -21.25 -13.69
CA ALA A 96 19.39 -22.58 -13.10
C ALA A 96 19.28 -22.52 -11.57
N GLU A 97 20.00 -21.60 -10.94
CA GLU A 97 19.92 -21.35 -9.49
C GLU A 97 18.66 -20.55 -9.12
N PHE A 98 18.22 -19.63 -9.98
CA PHE A 98 17.05 -18.79 -9.73
C PHE A 98 15.71 -19.53 -9.88
N GLN A 99 15.58 -20.45 -10.84
CA GLN A 99 14.32 -21.18 -11.09
C GLN A 99 13.75 -21.88 -9.85
N PRO A 100 14.51 -22.72 -9.11
CA PRO A 100 13.97 -23.37 -7.91
C PRO A 100 13.62 -22.36 -6.81
N LEU A 101 14.42 -21.29 -6.65
CA LEU A 101 14.13 -20.21 -5.70
C LEU A 101 12.83 -19.49 -6.05
N LYS A 102 12.60 -19.23 -7.34
CA LYS A 102 11.37 -18.59 -7.80
C LYS A 102 10.14 -19.45 -7.52
N VAL A 103 10.21 -20.75 -7.79
CA VAL A 103 9.10 -21.68 -7.50
C VAL A 103 8.81 -21.71 -6.01
N GLN A 104 9.84 -21.77 -5.16
CA GLN A 104 9.69 -21.71 -3.72
C GLN A 104 9.03 -20.40 -3.27
N VAL A 105 9.53 -19.25 -3.73
CA VAL A 105 8.96 -17.94 -3.42
C VAL A 105 7.49 -17.86 -3.85
N ASP A 106 7.18 -18.25 -5.09
CA ASP A 106 5.81 -18.18 -5.62
C ASP A 106 4.84 -19.06 -4.79
N SER A 107 5.30 -20.20 -4.27
CA SER A 107 4.48 -21.07 -3.41
C SER A 107 4.25 -20.54 -1.99
N MET A 108 5.08 -19.61 -1.52
CA MET A 108 4.98 -19.01 -0.18
C MET A 108 4.18 -17.71 -0.18
N LEU A 109 4.00 -17.09 -1.35
CA LEU A 109 3.28 -15.84 -1.49
C LEU A 109 1.78 -16.07 -1.68
N SER A 110 0.96 -15.23 -1.05
CA SER A 110 -0.47 -15.15 -1.32
C SER A 110 -0.74 -14.75 -2.77
N GLU A 111 -1.81 -15.28 -3.38
CA GLU A 111 -2.31 -14.87 -4.71
C GLU A 111 -2.61 -13.37 -4.81
N THR A 112 -2.79 -12.70 -3.66
CA THR A 112 -3.00 -11.25 -3.61
C THR A 112 -1.74 -10.43 -3.86
N VAL A 113 -0.55 -11.03 -3.81
CA VAL A 113 0.73 -10.35 -4.06
C VAL A 113 0.88 -10.04 -5.54
N GLN A 114 1.05 -8.75 -5.86
CA GLN A 114 1.14 -8.24 -7.24
C GLN A 114 2.54 -7.71 -7.58
N ALA A 115 3.39 -7.50 -6.57
CA ALA A 115 4.74 -7.01 -6.73
C ALA A 115 5.66 -7.56 -5.64
N LEU A 116 6.95 -7.66 -5.96
CA LEU A 116 8.00 -8.06 -5.02
C LEU A 116 8.93 -6.90 -4.74
N ALA A 117 9.13 -6.62 -3.45
CA ALA A 117 10.23 -5.81 -2.95
C ALA A 117 11.36 -6.73 -2.48
N ILE A 118 12.59 -6.35 -2.77
CA ILE A 118 13.77 -7.11 -2.36
C ILE A 118 14.65 -6.21 -1.50
N ALA A 119 15.02 -6.69 -0.30
CA ALA A 119 15.89 -5.95 0.61
C ALA A 119 17.37 -6.27 0.32
N TRP A 120 18.04 -5.44 -0.47
CA TRP A 120 19.49 -5.57 -0.79
C TRP A 120 20.29 -4.32 -0.39
N THR A 121 21.57 -4.52 -0.03
CA THR A 121 22.51 -3.47 0.44
C THR A 121 23.75 -3.25 -0.44
N MET A 122 23.83 -3.84 -1.64
CA MET A 122 24.86 -3.56 -2.66
C MET A 122 24.20 -3.23 -4.01
N PRO A 123 24.76 -2.32 -4.84
CA PRO A 123 23.95 -1.33 -5.52
C PRO A 123 23.00 -1.97 -6.53
N SER A 124 21.70 -1.73 -6.30
CA SER A 124 20.68 -1.86 -7.33
C SER A 124 20.59 -0.52 -8.07
N ARG A 125 21.07 -0.48 -9.31
CA ARG A 125 20.56 0.45 -10.32
C ARG A 125 20.34 -0.30 -11.62
#